data_AF-X0VYL1-F1
#
_entry.id   AF-X0VYL1-F1
#
_cell.length_a   1.000
_cell.length_b   1.000
_cell.length_c   1.000
_cell.angle_alpha   90.00
_cell.angle_beta   90.00
_cell.angle_gamma   90.00
#
_symmetry.space_group_name_H-M   'P 1'
#
loop_
_entity.id
_entity.type
_entity.pdbx_description
1 polymer ?
#
loop_
_entity_poly.entity_id
_entity_poly.type
_entity_poly.pdbx_seq_one_letter_code
_entity_poly.pdbx_strand_id
1 'polypeptide(L)'
;SLDTQPHISIQRASLITEAYKRYEGTVSVPVLRALAFRHLLENKSICIGNGELIVGERGEQPQATPTFPELCCHSLEDLELINNRKKISFTVNQEVKEIQKEKIIPYWENRSMRSRIFEEMTLEWKECYTAGIFTEFMEQRAPGHTVADDKIYQKGFSDFIQDIEKSIQNLDYLNDSEAYDKQEELKAMLICAKAIIWFAERYAEKALEMADAEKNPRRKKELKKIAEVCLYVPAHPPRDFWEALQMYWFVHLGVISE
;
A
#
# COMPACT_ATOMS: atom_id res chain seq x y z
N SER A 1 15.75 -12.28 -3.54
CA SER A 1 17.05 -12.63 -2.94
C SER A 1 16.80 -13.38 -1.64
N LEU A 2 17.42 -14.55 -1.46
CA LEU A 2 17.35 -15.30 -0.20
C LEU A 2 18.35 -14.80 0.84
N ASP A 3 19.36 -14.05 0.41
CA ASP A 3 20.46 -13.57 1.25
C ASP A 3 20.21 -12.15 1.79
N THR A 4 19.21 -11.44 1.26
CA THR A 4 18.85 -10.13 1.80
C THR A 4 18.30 -10.31 3.21
N GLN A 5 18.78 -9.51 4.15
CA GLN A 5 18.27 -9.51 5.52
C GLN A 5 17.00 -8.67 5.59
N PRO A 6 15.89 -9.18 6.16
CA PRO A 6 14.69 -8.38 6.37
C PRO A 6 15.00 -7.20 7.28
N HIS A 7 14.50 -6.02 6.91
CA HIS A 7 14.68 -4.79 7.70
C HIS A 7 13.42 -3.95 7.68
N ILE A 8 13.26 -3.11 8.69
CA ILE A 8 12.16 -2.15 8.75
C ILE A 8 12.45 -0.97 7.82
N SER A 9 11.46 -0.62 7.01
CA SER A 9 11.41 0.63 6.26
C SER A 9 10.42 1.61 6.89
N ILE A 10 10.86 2.85 7.06
CA ILE A 10 10.06 3.94 7.64
C ILE A 10 9.44 4.87 6.58
N GLN A 11 9.73 4.65 5.29
CA GLN A 11 9.27 5.53 4.22
C GLN A 11 7.74 5.55 4.11
N ARG A 12 7.08 4.39 4.11
CA ARG A 12 5.60 4.32 4.07
C ARG A 12 5.00 5.11 5.23
N ALA A 13 5.40 4.81 6.46
CA ALA A 13 4.88 5.49 7.64
C ALA A 13 5.06 7.01 7.55
N SER A 14 6.19 7.48 7.02
CA SER A 14 6.45 8.91 6.81
C SER A 14 5.47 9.51 5.79
N LEU A 15 5.32 8.89 4.62
CA LEU A 15 4.42 9.35 3.55
C LEU A 15 2.95 9.34 3.99
N ILE A 16 2.51 8.28 4.67
CA ILE A 16 1.15 8.21 5.20
C ILE A 16 0.93 9.31 6.25
N THR A 17 1.90 9.54 7.16
CA THR A 17 1.83 10.64 8.13
C THR A 17 1.71 12.01 7.46
N GLU A 18 2.48 12.26 6.39
CA GLU A 18 2.41 13.50 5.62
C GLU A 18 1.04 13.72 5.00
N ALA A 19 0.48 12.70 4.35
CA ALA A 19 -0.84 12.78 3.73
C ALA A 19 -1.94 13.02 4.78
N TYR A 20 -1.87 12.31 5.91
CA TYR A 20 -2.81 12.48 7.00
C TYR A 20 -2.78 13.89 7.59
N LYS A 21 -1.58 14.42 7.88
CA LYS A 21 -1.43 15.81 8.35
C LYS A 21 -1.96 16.84 7.36
N ARG A 22 -2.00 16.53 6.07
CA ARG A 22 -2.51 17.42 5.02
C ARG A 22 -4.03 17.39 4.89
N TYR A 23 -4.65 16.22 5.03
CA TYR A 23 -6.05 16.01 4.62
C TYR A 23 -6.99 15.66 5.78
N GLU A 24 -6.50 15.13 6.90
CA GLU A 24 -7.34 14.74 8.04
C GLU A 24 -8.20 15.92 8.52
N GLY A 25 -9.50 15.66 8.71
CA GLY A 25 -10.48 16.66 9.13
C GLY A 25 -11.00 17.59 8.01
N THR A 26 -10.48 17.50 6.78
CA THR A 26 -10.94 18.32 5.63
C THR A 26 -11.65 17.52 4.55
N VAL A 27 -11.56 16.19 4.59
CA VAL A 27 -12.21 15.25 3.67
C VAL A 27 -12.85 14.09 4.43
N SER A 28 -13.74 13.34 3.79
CA SER A 28 -14.30 12.11 4.34
C SER A 28 -13.21 11.04 4.58
N VAL A 29 -13.46 10.09 5.48
CA VAL A 29 -12.50 9.03 5.81
C VAL A 29 -12.11 8.18 4.57
N PRO A 30 -13.04 7.78 3.68
CA PRO A 30 -12.68 7.02 2.49
C PRO A 30 -11.75 7.83 1.57
N VAL A 31 -12.06 9.12 1.36
CA VAL A 31 -11.25 10.01 0.53
C VAL A 31 -9.88 10.27 1.17
N LEU A 32 -9.80 10.41 2.51
CA LEU A 32 -8.53 10.53 3.24
C LEU A 32 -7.62 9.32 2.98
N ARG A 33 -8.18 8.10 3.08
CA ARG A 33 -7.44 6.85 2.83
C ARG A 33 -6.96 6.78 1.38
N ALA A 34 -7.82 7.11 0.43
CA ALA A 34 -7.46 7.13 -0.99
C ALA A 34 -6.40 8.17 -1.33
N LEU A 35 -6.46 9.37 -0.74
CA LEU A 35 -5.45 10.41 -0.92
C LEU A 35 -4.10 10.02 -0.28
N ALA A 36 -4.12 9.34 0.86
CA ALA A 36 -2.91 8.80 1.48
C ALA A 36 -2.28 7.69 0.63
N PHE A 37 -3.10 6.78 0.09
CA PHE A 37 -2.67 5.76 -0.86
C PHE A 37 -2.08 6.36 -2.14
N ARG A 38 -2.73 7.38 -2.72
CA ARG A 38 -2.21 8.12 -3.86
C ARG A 38 -0.85 8.76 -3.54
N HIS A 39 -0.75 9.48 -2.42
CA HIS A 39 0.51 10.11 -2.00
C HIS A 39 1.61 9.07 -1.79
N LEU A 40 1.30 7.90 -1.24
CA LEU A 40 2.24 6.78 -1.12
C LEU A 40 2.73 6.31 -2.50
N LEU A 41 1.83 6.00 -3.42
CA LEU A 41 2.18 5.48 -4.75
C LEU A 41 2.89 6.50 -5.65
N GLU A 42 2.62 7.79 -5.47
CA GLU A 42 3.30 8.88 -6.19
C GLU A 42 4.74 9.08 -5.69
N ASN A 43 4.99 8.89 -4.38
CA ASN A 43 6.24 9.33 -3.76
C ASN A 43 7.15 8.20 -3.26
N LYS A 44 6.65 6.98 -3.04
CA LYS A 44 7.49 5.87 -2.58
C LYS A 44 8.61 5.59 -3.57
N SER A 45 9.76 5.16 -3.07
CA SER A 45 10.85 4.69 -3.92
C SER A 45 10.41 3.41 -4.65
N ILE A 46 10.85 3.31 -5.91
CA ILE A 46 10.65 2.13 -6.76
C ILE A 46 12.01 1.63 -7.23
N CYS A 47 12.13 0.32 -7.42
CA CYS A 47 13.33 -0.32 -7.94
C CYS A 47 12.95 -1.39 -8.96
N ILE A 48 13.85 -1.65 -9.91
CA ILE A 48 13.77 -2.81 -10.79
C ILE A 48 15.04 -3.63 -10.53
N GLY A 49 14.87 -4.80 -9.94
CA GLY A 49 15.93 -5.72 -9.61
C GLY A 49 16.63 -6.27 -10.86
N ASN A 50 17.87 -6.73 -10.66
CA ASN A 50 18.62 -7.36 -11.74
C ASN A 50 17.92 -8.64 -12.22
N GLY A 51 17.67 -8.74 -13.53
CA GLY A 51 17.01 -9.89 -14.15
C GLY A 51 15.50 -9.96 -13.94
N GLU A 52 14.88 -9.01 -13.25
CA GLU A 52 13.42 -8.98 -13.10
C GLU A 52 12.72 -8.82 -14.44
N LEU A 53 11.59 -9.53 -14.59
CA LEU A 53 10.68 -9.46 -15.73
C LEU A 53 9.29 -8.95 -15.30
N ILE A 54 8.86 -9.34 -14.11
CA ILE A 54 7.71 -8.76 -13.40
C ILE A 54 8.29 -7.81 -12.35
N VAL A 55 7.83 -6.56 -12.34
CA VAL A 55 8.44 -5.48 -11.55
C VAL A 55 7.47 -4.91 -10.53
N GLY A 56 8.00 -4.49 -9.40
CA GLY A 56 7.21 -3.94 -8.31
C GLY A 56 7.67 -4.47 -6.96
N GLU A 57 7.93 -3.58 -6.02
CA GLU A 57 8.27 -3.92 -4.64
C GLU A 57 7.39 -3.16 -3.64
N ARG A 58 7.04 -3.84 -2.53
CA ARG A 58 6.24 -3.25 -1.45
C ARG A 58 7.03 -2.14 -0.76
N GLY A 59 8.24 -2.45 -0.32
CA GLY A 59 9.22 -1.48 0.16
C GLY A 59 10.03 -0.84 -0.97
N GLU A 60 11.10 -0.16 -0.61
CA GLU A 60 12.04 0.49 -1.53
C GLU A 60 12.93 -0.52 -2.26
N GLN A 61 13.12 -1.70 -1.66
CA GLN A 61 13.99 -2.78 -2.12
C GLN A 61 13.52 -4.13 -1.54
N PRO A 62 14.05 -5.26 -2.04
CA PRO A 62 13.67 -6.58 -1.53
C PRO A 62 13.81 -6.66 0.00
N GLN A 63 12.78 -7.22 0.64
CA GLN A 63 12.69 -7.40 2.10
C GLN A 63 12.76 -6.11 2.95
N ALA A 64 12.65 -4.92 2.34
CA ALA A 64 12.33 -3.69 3.07
C ALA A 64 10.86 -3.73 3.50
N THR A 65 10.63 -3.90 4.79
CA THR A 65 9.30 -4.16 5.37
C THR A 65 8.70 -2.86 5.88
N PRO A 66 7.65 -2.33 5.23
CA PRO A 66 7.01 -1.10 5.67
C PRO A 66 6.26 -1.27 6.98
N THR A 67 6.11 -0.19 7.74
CA THR A 67 5.27 -0.14 8.95
C THR A 67 3.92 0.52 8.69
N PHE A 68 2.94 0.16 9.53
CA PHE A 68 1.53 0.56 9.42
C PHE A 68 1.09 1.23 10.72
N PRO A 69 1.59 2.44 11.03
CA PRO A 69 1.36 3.08 12.32
C PRO A 69 -0.11 3.45 12.57
N GLU A 70 -0.91 3.57 11.52
CA GLU A 70 -2.37 3.71 11.59
C GLU A 70 -3.08 2.45 12.12
N LEU A 71 -2.44 1.27 12.02
CA LEU A 71 -2.93 0.02 12.59
C LEU A 71 -2.31 -0.22 13.97
N CYS A 72 -0.98 -0.28 14.03
CA CYS A 72 -0.21 -0.46 15.24
C CYS A 72 1.03 0.42 15.21
N CYS A 73 1.04 1.44 16.08
CA CYS A 73 2.18 2.32 16.27
C CYS A 73 3.14 1.72 17.30
N HIS A 74 4.21 1.07 16.83
CA HIS A 74 5.23 0.45 17.67
C HIS A 74 5.97 1.49 18.54
N SER A 75 6.26 1.14 19.78
CA SER A 75 7.16 1.92 20.63
C SER A 75 8.63 1.73 20.22
N LEU A 76 9.55 2.46 20.86
CA LEU A 76 10.98 2.23 20.64
C LEU A 76 11.43 0.88 21.22
N GLU A 77 10.86 0.48 22.36
CA GLU A 77 11.08 -0.84 22.97
C GLU A 77 10.63 -1.97 22.04
N ASP A 78 9.49 -1.81 21.36
CA ASP A 78 9.03 -2.77 20.36
C ASP A 78 10.03 -2.90 19.21
N LEU A 79 10.57 -1.77 18.71
CA LEU A 79 11.58 -1.78 17.65
C LEU A 79 12.89 -2.46 18.10
N GLU A 80 13.32 -2.26 19.35
CA GLU A 80 14.47 -2.99 19.91
C GLU A 80 14.19 -4.49 20.01
N LEU A 81 12.99 -4.89 20.44
CA LEU A 81 12.59 -6.30 20.51
C LEU A 81 12.60 -6.94 19.11
N ILE A 82 12.04 -6.25 18.12
CA ILE A 82 11.98 -6.70 16.72
C ILE A 82 13.38 -6.87 16.12
N ASN A 83 14.32 -5.98 16.47
CA ASN A 83 15.71 -6.06 16.02
C ASN A 83 16.46 -7.23 16.70
N ASN A 84 16.26 -7.42 18.00
CA ASN A 84 17.10 -8.31 18.82
C ASN A 84 16.53 -9.74 18.94
N ARG A 85 15.28 -9.98 18.53
CA ARG A 85 14.66 -11.31 18.65
C ARG A 85 15.38 -12.36 17.80
N LYS A 86 15.56 -13.56 18.36
CA LYS A 86 16.30 -14.65 17.70
C LYS A 86 15.60 -15.22 16.46
N LYS A 87 14.28 -15.12 16.39
CA LYS A 87 13.46 -15.67 15.31
C LYS A 87 12.69 -14.54 14.63
N ILE A 88 12.66 -14.57 13.30
CA ILE A 88 11.90 -13.62 12.46
C ILE A 88 12.33 -12.17 12.76
N SER A 89 13.61 -11.88 12.97
CA SER A 89 14.06 -10.50 13.21
C SER A 89 13.95 -9.64 11.96
N PHE A 90 13.72 -8.35 12.18
CA PHE A 90 13.88 -7.32 11.16
C PHE A 90 14.90 -6.32 11.68
N THR A 91 15.97 -6.08 10.93
CA THR A 91 16.98 -5.10 11.33
C THR A 91 16.35 -3.71 11.38
N VAL A 92 16.63 -2.96 12.45
CA VAL A 92 16.17 -1.58 12.63
C VAL A 92 17.38 -0.67 12.78
N ASN A 93 17.60 0.19 11.79
CA ASN A 93 18.70 1.15 11.82
C ASN A 93 18.37 2.38 12.68
N GLN A 94 19.36 3.23 12.91
CA GLN A 94 19.23 4.42 13.74
C GLN A 94 18.25 5.45 13.15
N GLU A 95 18.28 5.66 11.82
CA GLU A 95 17.38 6.57 11.12
C GLU A 95 15.89 6.20 11.32
N VAL A 96 15.56 4.91 11.23
CA VAL A 96 14.21 4.41 11.50
C VAL A 96 13.77 4.76 12.92
N LYS A 97 14.64 4.56 13.93
CA LYS A 97 14.34 4.87 15.34
C LYS A 97 14.12 6.36 15.56
N GLU A 98 14.94 7.20 14.93
CA GLU A 98 14.83 8.67 15.01
C GLU A 98 13.51 9.15 14.40
N ILE A 99 13.19 8.73 13.18
CA ILE A 99 11.93 9.10 12.53
C ILE A 99 10.72 8.56 13.31
N GLN A 100 10.80 7.32 13.81
CA GLN A 100 9.75 6.73 14.64
C GLN A 100 9.47 7.60 15.88
N LYS A 101 10.52 8.00 16.60
CA LYS A 101 10.42 8.82 17.81
C LYS A 101 9.91 10.22 17.54
N GLU A 102 10.44 10.89 16.52
CA GLU A 102 10.22 12.32 16.30
C GLU A 102 8.96 12.62 15.50
N LYS A 103 8.56 11.72 14.60
CA LYS A 103 7.48 11.98 13.63
C LYS A 103 6.31 11.03 13.77
N ILE A 104 6.57 9.74 13.95
CA ILE A 104 5.53 8.70 13.86
C ILE A 104 4.78 8.56 15.19
N ILE A 105 5.47 8.25 16.29
CA ILE A 105 4.85 8.06 17.62
C ILE A 105 4.00 9.28 18.03
N PRO A 106 4.51 10.53 17.95
CA PRO A 106 3.73 11.71 18.38
C PRO A 106 2.43 11.91 17.62
N TYR A 107 2.35 11.40 16.38
CA TYR A 107 1.13 11.48 15.57
C TYR A 107 0.27 10.22 15.72
N TRP A 108 0.82 9.02 15.75
CA TRP A 108 0.02 7.80 15.60
C TRP A 108 -0.32 7.06 16.90
N GLU A 109 0.40 7.29 18.00
CA GLU A 109 0.24 6.50 19.23
C GLU A 109 -1.23 6.47 19.71
N ASN A 110 -1.90 7.62 19.78
CA ASN A 110 -3.31 7.71 20.17
C ASN A 110 -4.28 7.69 18.98
N ARG A 111 -3.80 7.44 17.77
CA ARG A 111 -4.62 7.37 16.54
C ARG A 111 -4.70 5.97 15.94
N SER A 112 -3.82 5.06 16.35
CA SER A 112 -3.74 3.70 15.82
C SER A 112 -5.00 2.88 16.14
N MET A 113 -5.34 1.94 15.25
CA MET A 113 -6.43 1.00 15.46
C MET A 113 -6.26 0.20 16.75
N ARG A 114 -5.02 -0.24 17.06
CA ARG A 114 -4.69 -0.92 18.31
C ARG A 114 -5.12 -0.11 19.52
N SER A 115 -4.71 1.15 19.59
CA SER A 115 -5.01 2.02 20.74
C SER A 115 -6.52 2.17 20.94
N ARG A 116 -7.27 2.36 19.85
CA ARG A 116 -8.73 2.44 19.88
C ARG A 116 -9.38 1.14 20.36
N ILE A 117 -8.93 -0.01 19.86
CA ILE A 117 -9.44 -1.32 20.31
C ILE A 117 -9.25 -1.44 21.84
N PHE A 118 -8.04 -1.22 22.33
CA PHE A 118 -7.76 -1.37 23.76
C PHE A 118 -8.41 -0.29 24.63
N GLU A 119 -8.74 0.89 24.10
CA GLU A 119 -9.52 1.90 24.84
C GLU A 119 -10.99 1.46 25.00
N GLU A 120 -11.60 0.92 23.94
CA GLU A 120 -13.02 0.55 23.90
C GLU A 120 -13.34 -0.80 24.56
N MET A 121 -12.38 -1.73 24.67
CA MET A 121 -12.63 -3.05 25.24
C MET A 121 -12.82 -3.02 26.77
N THR A 122 -13.71 -3.88 27.27
CA THR A 122 -13.99 -4.02 28.72
C THR A 122 -12.80 -4.63 29.47
N LEU A 123 -12.84 -4.55 30.81
CA LEU A 123 -11.82 -5.15 31.65
C LEU A 123 -11.78 -6.68 31.48
N GLU A 124 -12.93 -7.34 31.46
CA GLU A 124 -13.05 -8.79 31.33
C GLU A 124 -12.46 -9.30 30.01
N TRP A 125 -12.65 -8.53 28.93
CA TRP A 125 -12.05 -8.83 27.64
C TRP A 125 -10.51 -8.78 27.74
N LYS A 126 -9.97 -7.72 28.35
CA LYS A 126 -8.52 -7.52 28.52
C LYS A 126 -7.89 -8.59 29.41
N GLU A 127 -8.58 -9.01 30.46
CA GLU A 127 -8.16 -10.10 31.34
C GLU A 127 -8.12 -11.44 30.58
N CYS A 128 -9.16 -11.76 29.81
CA CYS A 128 -9.19 -12.98 28.99
C CYS A 128 -8.10 -13.00 27.91
N TYR A 129 -7.87 -11.87 27.24
CA TYR A 129 -6.80 -11.69 26.26
C TYR A 129 -5.42 -11.90 26.91
N THR A 130 -5.17 -11.24 28.05
CA THR A 130 -3.89 -11.34 28.78
C THR A 130 -3.65 -12.75 29.34
N ALA A 131 -4.70 -13.45 29.75
CA ALA A 131 -4.65 -14.84 30.19
C ALA A 131 -4.46 -15.84 29.04
N GLY A 132 -4.51 -15.39 27.77
CA GLY A 132 -4.33 -16.25 26.60
C GLY A 132 -5.53 -17.13 26.28
N ILE A 133 -6.74 -16.73 26.70
CA ILE A 133 -7.98 -17.47 26.39
C ILE A 133 -8.34 -17.34 24.91
N PHE A 134 -8.10 -16.17 24.33
CA PHE A 134 -8.24 -15.89 22.89
C PHE A 134 -7.19 -14.87 22.43
N THR A 135 -7.05 -14.71 21.12
CA THR A 135 -6.22 -13.67 20.49
C THR A 135 -7.10 -12.69 19.72
N GLU A 136 -6.68 -11.43 19.61
CA GLU A 136 -7.31 -10.45 18.72
C GLU A 136 -6.55 -10.40 17.40
N PHE A 137 -7.22 -10.57 16.28
CA PHE A 137 -6.56 -10.69 14.99
C PHE A 137 -6.27 -9.31 14.36
N MET A 138 -7.11 -8.32 14.66
CA MET A 138 -7.06 -6.98 14.09
C MET A 138 -6.18 -6.00 14.90
N GLU A 139 -5.57 -6.42 16.02
CA GLU A 139 -4.78 -5.53 16.90
C GLU A 139 -3.49 -5.00 16.26
N GLN A 140 -2.99 -5.64 15.19
CA GLN A 140 -1.75 -5.28 14.49
C GLN A 140 -1.87 -5.34 12.96
N ARG A 141 -3.06 -5.71 12.45
CA ARG A 141 -3.29 -5.97 11.02
C ARG A 141 -4.69 -5.50 10.64
N ALA A 142 -4.84 -5.02 9.40
CA ALA A 142 -6.17 -4.84 8.83
C ALA A 142 -6.83 -6.22 8.62
N PRO A 143 -8.18 -6.30 8.57
CA PRO A 143 -8.90 -7.56 8.41
C PRO A 143 -8.36 -8.42 7.25
N GLY A 144 -8.18 -7.81 6.06
CA GLY A 144 -7.64 -8.50 4.90
C GLY A 144 -8.39 -9.80 4.58
N HIS A 145 -7.67 -10.92 4.50
CA HIS A 145 -8.24 -12.28 4.31
C HIS A 145 -9.24 -12.38 3.16
N THR A 146 -8.89 -11.75 2.04
CA THR A 146 -9.65 -11.80 0.79
C THR A 146 -8.80 -12.38 -0.34
N VAL A 147 -9.44 -12.73 -1.45
CA VAL A 147 -8.82 -13.27 -2.65
C VAL A 147 -9.29 -12.43 -3.84
N ALA A 148 -8.37 -12.11 -4.76
CA ALA A 148 -8.69 -11.39 -5.98
C ALA A 148 -9.68 -12.19 -6.84
N ASP A 149 -10.63 -11.49 -7.45
CA ASP A 149 -11.51 -12.06 -8.47
C ASP A 149 -10.83 -12.05 -9.86
N ASP A 150 -11.59 -12.34 -10.90
CA ASP A 150 -11.11 -12.40 -12.28
C ASP A 150 -11.26 -11.07 -13.07
N LYS A 151 -11.83 -10.02 -12.46
CA LYS A 151 -12.19 -8.80 -13.20
C LYS A 151 -10.95 -8.11 -13.79
N ILE A 152 -9.83 -8.13 -13.09
CA ILE A 152 -8.56 -7.51 -13.53
C ILE A 152 -7.98 -8.14 -14.80
N TYR A 153 -8.46 -9.34 -15.18
CA TYR A 153 -8.07 -10.00 -16.43
C TYR A 153 -8.99 -9.65 -17.59
N GLN A 154 -10.18 -9.09 -17.32
CA GLN A 154 -11.17 -8.72 -18.33
C GLN A 154 -11.32 -7.20 -18.48
N LYS A 155 -10.93 -6.44 -17.45
CA LYS A 155 -11.03 -4.99 -17.38
C LYS A 155 -9.71 -4.38 -16.91
N GLY A 156 -9.35 -3.25 -17.51
CA GLY A 156 -8.32 -2.36 -16.97
C GLY A 156 -8.90 -1.38 -15.96
N PHE A 157 -8.03 -0.69 -15.22
CA PHE A 157 -8.44 0.37 -14.29
C PHE A 157 -9.09 1.56 -14.99
N SER A 158 -8.80 1.81 -16.27
CA SER A 158 -9.56 2.78 -17.08
C SER A 158 -11.03 2.40 -17.24
N ASP A 159 -11.35 1.12 -17.29
CA ASP A 159 -12.74 0.64 -17.38
C ASP A 159 -13.44 0.70 -16.02
N PHE A 160 -12.71 0.50 -14.91
CA PHE A 160 -13.24 0.73 -13.56
C PHE A 160 -13.50 2.22 -13.31
N ILE A 161 -12.61 3.11 -13.77
CA ILE A 161 -12.78 4.56 -13.69
C ILE A 161 -14.09 4.99 -14.37
N GLN A 162 -14.36 4.49 -15.58
CA GLN A 162 -15.60 4.80 -16.31
C GLN A 162 -16.84 4.30 -15.56
N ASP A 163 -16.81 3.08 -15.01
CA ASP A 163 -17.92 2.54 -14.22
C ASP A 163 -18.17 3.35 -12.94
N ILE A 164 -17.11 3.79 -12.26
CA ILE A 164 -17.19 4.62 -11.06
C ILE A 164 -17.78 5.98 -11.41
N GLU A 165 -17.29 6.65 -12.47
CA GLU A 165 -17.80 7.95 -12.91
C GLU A 165 -19.27 7.87 -13.33
N LYS A 166 -19.67 6.81 -14.04
CA LYS A 166 -21.07 6.53 -14.35
C LYS A 166 -21.91 6.28 -13.09
N SER A 167 -21.37 5.58 -12.10
CA SER A 167 -22.05 5.33 -10.83
C SER A 167 -22.30 6.64 -10.07
N ILE A 168 -21.31 7.53 -10.02
CA ILE A 168 -21.44 8.87 -9.40
C ILE A 168 -22.52 9.70 -10.11
N GLN A 169 -22.57 9.68 -11.44
CA GLN A 169 -23.56 10.43 -12.22
C GLN A 169 -25.00 9.96 -11.99
N ASN A 170 -25.19 8.70 -11.58
CA ASN A 170 -26.50 8.10 -11.39
C ASN A 170 -26.97 8.09 -9.92
N LEU A 171 -26.25 8.75 -9.00
CA LEU A 171 -26.65 8.83 -7.60
C LEU A 171 -27.94 9.66 -7.44
N ASP A 172 -28.90 9.13 -6.68
CA ASP A 172 -30.18 9.78 -6.38
C ASP A 172 -30.10 10.56 -5.06
N TYR A 173 -29.64 11.80 -5.11
CA TYR A 173 -29.54 12.66 -3.93
C TYR A 173 -30.90 13.07 -3.32
N LEU A 174 -32.02 12.81 -4.00
CA LEU A 174 -33.34 13.22 -3.52
C LEU A 174 -34.02 12.11 -2.72
N ASN A 175 -33.84 10.86 -3.11
CA ASN A 175 -34.54 9.72 -2.51
C ASN A 175 -33.62 8.69 -1.83
N ASP A 176 -32.30 8.76 -2.02
CA ASP A 176 -31.34 7.88 -1.34
C ASP A 176 -30.61 8.62 -0.22
N SER A 177 -30.93 8.29 1.03
CA SER A 177 -30.31 8.88 2.22
C SER A 177 -28.81 8.59 2.35
N GLU A 178 -28.30 7.56 1.66
CA GLU A 178 -26.88 7.20 1.63
C GLU A 178 -26.16 7.77 0.42
N ALA A 179 -26.83 8.54 -0.45
CA ALA A 179 -26.25 9.03 -1.71
C ALA A 179 -24.94 9.78 -1.49
N TYR A 180 -24.84 10.56 -0.42
CA TYR A 180 -23.62 11.29 -0.08
C TYR A 180 -22.47 10.35 0.32
N ASP A 181 -22.73 9.36 1.18
CA ASP A 181 -21.72 8.39 1.60
C ASP A 181 -21.24 7.52 0.42
N LYS A 182 -22.17 7.10 -0.44
CA LYS A 182 -21.86 6.40 -1.71
C LYS A 182 -20.99 7.25 -2.62
N GLN A 183 -21.28 8.55 -2.73
CA GLN A 183 -20.45 9.48 -3.50
C GLN A 183 -19.01 9.55 -2.96
N GLU A 184 -18.84 9.63 -1.64
CA GLU A 184 -17.52 9.74 -1.01
C GLU A 184 -16.70 8.44 -1.16
N GLU A 185 -17.35 7.27 -1.04
CA GLU A 185 -16.73 5.98 -1.35
C GLU A 185 -16.32 5.88 -2.84
N LEU A 186 -17.22 6.25 -3.76
CA LEU A 186 -16.92 6.22 -5.20
C LEU A 186 -15.80 7.19 -5.57
N LYS A 187 -15.73 8.37 -4.94
CA LYS A 187 -14.60 9.30 -5.09
C LYS A 187 -13.29 8.68 -4.61
N ALA A 188 -13.31 7.99 -3.47
CA ALA A 188 -12.14 7.29 -2.96
C ALA A 188 -11.67 6.20 -3.95
N MET A 189 -12.59 5.37 -4.43
CA MET A 189 -12.29 4.34 -5.45
C MET A 189 -11.69 4.95 -6.73
N LEU A 190 -12.23 6.08 -7.20
CA LEU A 190 -11.73 6.80 -8.37
C LEU A 190 -10.28 7.27 -8.19
N ILE A 191 -9.95 7.79 -7.00
CA ILE A 191 -8.59 8.22 -6.67
C ILE A 191 -7.63 7.02 -6.66
N CYS A 192 -8.01 5.91 -6.01
CA CYS A 192 -7.19 4.70 -5.96
C CYS A 192 -6.96 4.10 -7.35
N ALA A 193 -8.00 4.06 -8.20
CA ALA A 193 -7.91 3.53 -9.55
C ALA A 193 -6.96 4.36 -10.44
N LYS A 194 -6.91 5.68 -10.25
CA LYS A 194 -5.94 6.55 -10.94
C LYS A 194 -4.53 6.37 -10.38
N ALA A 195 -4.39 6.25 -9.05
CA ALA A 195 -3.11 6.06 -8.38
C ALA A 195 -2.35 4.81 -8.82
N ILE A 196 -3.05 3.69 -9.03
CA ILE A 196 -2.38 2.44 -9.47
C ILE A 196 -1.90 2.51 -10.93
N ILE A 197 -2.60 3.24 -11.80
CA ILE A 197 -2.15 3.52 -13.18
C ILE A 197 -0.87 4.36 -13.13
N TRP A 198 -0.87 5.46 -12.38
CA TRP A 198 0.32 6.30 -12.21
C TRP A 198 1.50 5.52 -11.63
N PHE A 199 1.26 4.60 -10.70
CA PHE A 199 2.32 3.76 -10.15
C PHE A 199 3.00 2.91 -11.23
N ALA A 200 2.23 2.32 -12.15
CA ALA A 200 2.80 1.54 -13.25
C ALA A 200 3.55 2.43 -14.27
N GLU A 201 3.04 3.62 -14.57
CA GLU A 201 3.73 4.60 -15.41
C GLU A 201 5.11 4.95 -14.86
N ARG A 202 5.25 5.14 -13.53
CA ARG A 202 6.56 5.35 -12.89
C ARG A 202 7.52 4.17 -13.11
N TYR A 203 7.03 2.93 -13.11
CA TYR A 203 7.87 1.77 -13.45
C TYR A 203 8.25 1.73 -14.92
N ALA A 204 7.36 2.17 -15.82
CA ALA A 204 7.70 2.28 -17.23
C ALA A 204 8.81 3.31 -17.46
N GLU A 205 8.70 4.50 -16.87
CA GLU A 205 9.74 5.53 -16.92
C GLU A 205 11.07 5.01 -16.39
N LYS A 206 11.05 4.33 -15.22
CA LYS A 206 12.27 3.76 -14.63
C LYS A 206 12.90 2.69 -15.52
N ALA A 207 12.09 1.83 -16.13
CA ALA A 207 12.56 0.79 -17.04
C ALA A 207 13.18 1.39 -18.31
N LEU A 208 12.62 2.48 -18.86
CA LEU A 208 13.19 3.20 -20.01
C LEU A 208 14.53 3.86 -19.65
N GLU A 209 14.62 4.56 -18.51
CA GLU A 209 15.86 5.15 -17.99
C GLU A 209 16.96 4.09 -17.90
N MET A 210 16.65 2.94 -17.31
CA MET A 210 17.58 1.82 -17.19
C MET A 210 17.94 1.22 -18.55
N ALA A 211 16.99 1.11 -19.48
CA ALA A 211 17.24 0.58 -20.82
C ALA A 211 18.20 1.46 -21.65
N ASP A 212 18.15 2.78 -21.45
CA ASP A 212 19.04 3.73 -22.12
C ASP A 212 20.49 3.59 -21.64
N ALA A 213 20.69 3.36 -20.34
CA ALA A 213 21.99 3.12 -19.74
C ALA A 213 22.53 1.68 -19.93
N GLU A 214 21.66 0.72 -20.28
CA GLU A 214 22.02 -0.70 -20.37
C GLU A 214 22.86 -1.03 -21.61
N LYS A 215 23.97 -1.75 -21.39
CA LYS A 215 24.93 -2.17 -22.42
C LYS A 215 24.62 -3.56 -22.95
N ASN A 216 24.06 -4.45 -22.13
CA ASN A 216 23.69 -5.79 -22.54
C ASN A 216 22.43 -5.74 -23.45
N PRO A 217 22.52 -6.12 -24.74
CA PRO A 217 21.38 -6.01 -25.65
C PRO A 217 20.15 -6.83 -25.22
N ARG A 218 20.37 -7.96 -24.55
CA ARG A 218 19.29 -8.80 -24.03
C ARG A 218 18.56 -8.09 -22.88
N ARG A 219 19.30 -7.59 -21.89
CA ARG A 219 18.70 -6.87 -20.75
C ARG A 219 18.00 -5.59 -21.20
N LYS A 220 18.58 -4.87 -22.16
CA LYS A 220 17.96 -3.69 -22.77
C LYS A 220 16.61 -4.02 -23.42
N LYS A 221 16.50 -5.16 -24.11
CA LYS A 221 15.24 -5.63 -24.68
C LYS A 221 14.22 -5.98 -23.60
N GLU A 222 14.64 -6.66 -22.53
CA GLU A 222 13.77 -6.97 -21.37
C GLU A 222 13.22 -5.70 -20.72
N LEU A 223 14.08 -4.70 -20.44
CA LEU A 223 13.67 -3.43 -19.85
C LEU A 223 12.70 -2.65 -20.74
N LYS A 224 12.93 -2.62 -22.05
CA LYS A 224 11.97 -2.02 -23.00
C LYS A 224 10.63 -2.75 -23.01
N LYS A 225 10.62 -4.08 -22.89
CA LYS A 225 9.38 -4.85 -22.78
C LYS A 225 8.67 -4.58 -21.45
N ILE A 226 9.39 -4.47 -20.33
CA ILE A 226 8.83 -4.04 -19.04
C ILE A 226 8.13 -2.69 -19.20
N ALA A 227 8.78 -1.71 -19.83
CA ALA A 227 8.18 -0.40 -20.06
C ALA A 227 6.89 -0.49 -20.89
N GLU A 228 6.91 -1.25 -22.00
CA GLU A 228 5.73 -1.48 -22.83
C GLU A 228 4.58 -2.11 -22.04
N VAL A 229 4.87 -3.11 -21.20
CA VAL A 229 3.89 -3.79 -20.35
C VAL A 229 3.32 -2.81 -19.33
N CYS A 230 4.16 -2.07 -18.60
CA CYS A 230 3.73 -1.13 -17.55
C CYS A 230 2.97 0.10 -18.09
N LEU A 231 3.21 0.51 -19.34
CA LEU A 231 2.40 1.54 -20.01
C LEU A 231 1.02 1.04 -20.42
N TYR A 232 0.84 -0.28 -20.49
CA TYR A 232 -0.42 -0.89 -20.92
C TYR A 232 -1.26 -1.38 -19.72
N VAL A 233 -0.69 -2.23 -18.85
CA VAL A 233 -1.31 -2.65 -17.59
C VAL A 233 -0.79 -1.81 -16.42
N PRO A 234 -1.65 -1.36 -15.49
CA PRO A 234 -3.00 -1.85 -15.24
C PRO A 234 -4.11 -0.99 -15.89
N ALA A 235 -3.79 0.00 -16.73
CA ALA A 235 -4.79 0.86 -17.35
C ALA A 235 -5.77 0.09 -18.26
N HIS A 236 -5.28 -0.95 -18.95
CA HIS A 236 -6.03 -1.78 -19.90
C HIS A 236 -6.05 -3.26 -19.48
N PRO A 237 -7.01 -4.07 -19.97
CA PRO A 237 -7.03 -5.50 -19.71
C PRO A 237 -5.83 -6.20 -20.36
N PRO A 238 -5.18 -7.18 -19.70
CA PRO A 238 -3.96 -7.81 -20.22
C PRO A 238 -4.20 -8.56 -21.55
N ARG A 239 -3.27 -8.42 -22.50
CA ARG A 239 -3.35 -9.06 -23.83
C ARG A 239 -2.64 -10.41 -23.90
N ASP A 240 -1.67 -10.61 -23.02
CA ASP A 240 -0.86 -11.81 -22.97
C ASP A 240 -0.56 -12.23 -21.53
N PHE A 241 0.14 -13.36 -21.38
CA PHE A 241 0.43 -13.92 -20.07
C PHE A 241 1.37 -13.04 -19.22
N TRP A 242 2.29 -12.31 -19.85
CA TRP A 242 3.19 -11.42 -19.12
C TRP A 242 2.40 -10.26 -18.52
N GLU A 243 1.56 -9.61 -19.34
CA GLU A 243 0.69 -8.53 -18.90
C GLU A 243 -0.27 -8.99 -17.80
N ALA A 244 -0.80 -10.21 -17.87
CA ALA A 244 -1.67 -10.75 -16.83
C ALA A 244 -0.93 -10.93 -15.49
N LEU A 245 0.31 -11.40 -15.51
CA LEU A 245 1.14 -11.51 -14.31
C LEU A 245 1.52 -10.14 -13.74
N GLN A 246 1.87 -9.19 -14.60
CA GLN A 246 2.22 -7.83 -14.17
C GLN A 246 1.01 -7.06 -13.63
N MET A 247 -0.17 -7.21 -14.25
CA MET A 247 -1.45 -6.68 -13.77
C MET A 247 -1.74 -7.21 -12.36
N TYR A 248 -1.70 -8.54 -12.18
CA TYR A 248 -1.89 -9.16 -10.87
C TYR A 248 -0.90 -8.61 -9.84
N TRP A 249 0.38 -8.49 -10.21
CA TRP A 249 1.41 -8.04 -9.30
C TRP A 249 1.23 -6.57 -8.87
N PHE A 250 0.84 -5.67 -9.78
CA PHE A 250 0.50 -4.30 -9.40
C PHE A 250 -0.70 -4.22 -8.48
N VAL A 251 -1.77 -4.98 -8.77
CA VAL A 251 -2.95 -5.06 -7.90
C VAL A 251 -2.59 -5.58 -6.52
N HIS A 252 -1.81 -6.66 -6.46
CA HIS A 252 -1.31 -7.22 -5.21
C HIS A 252 -0.55 -6.18 -4.40
N LEU A 253 0.41 -5.48 -5.02
CA LEU A 253 1.20 -4.43 -4.38
C LEU A 253 0.36 -3.25 -3.90
N GLY A 254 -0.63 -2.82 -4.69
CA GLY A 254 -1.57 -1.78 -4.28
C GLY A 254 -2.28 -2.16 -2.98
N VAL A 255 -2.94 -3.33 -2.98
CA VAL A 255 -3.75 -3.80 -1.85
C VAL A 255 -2.91 -4.06 -0.59
N ILE A 256 -1.68 -4.58 -0.70
CA ILE A 256 -0.85 -4.83 0.49
C ILE A 256 -0.10 -3.59 0.99
N SER A 257 -0.16 -2.47 0.27
CA SER A 257 0.54 -1.23 0.63
C SER A 257 -0.38 -0.13 1.17
N GLU A 258 -1.69 -0.25 0.94
CA GLU A 258 -2.73 0.69 1.40
C GLU A 258 -2.71 0.95 2.91
#